data_AF-M1ZRL5-F1
#
_entry.id   AF-M1ZRL5-F1
#
_cell.length_a   1.000
_cell.length_b   1.000
_cell.length_c   1.000
_cell.angle_alpha   90.00
_cell.angle_beta   90.00
_cell.angle_gamma   90.00
#
_symmetry.space_group_name_H-M   'P 1'
#
loop_
_entity.id
_entity.type
_entity.pdbx_description
1 polymer ?
#
loop_
_entity_poly.entity_id
_entity_poly.type
_entity_poly.pdbx_seq_one_letter_code
_entity_poly.pdbx_strand_id
1 'polypeptide(L)'
;DNITDEIKNCIWYKIDAKNEDDMRNTCNYDKFMVLYNPMLGYYPYIKKHGHYILGYKCDISGNMKYLVYGIPGDKTKEEQPFKGKSGFVTWIENKENNLGYWLMFYDYKTNNILIPVK
;
A
#
# COMPACT_ATOMS: atom_id res chain seq x y z
N ASP A 1 -8.97 7.87 -5.55
CA ASP A 1 -9.57 8.14 -4.22
C ASP A 1 -8.85 9.27 -3.50
N ASN A 2 -9.57 10.09 -2.73
CA ASN A 2 -8.99 11.18 -1.93
C ASN A 2 -8.57 10.66 -0.54
N ILE A 3 -7.56 9.80 -0.49
CA ILE A 3 -7.17 9.08 0.74
C ILE A 3 -6.51 9.99 1.78
N THR A 4 -5.51 10.79 1.37
CA THR A 4 -4.74 11.67 2.27
C THR A 4 -4.07 12.81 1.48
N ASP A 5 -3.79 13.92 2.14
CA ASP A 5 -2.91 14.99 1.61
C ASP A 5 -1.47 14.89 2.15
N GLU A 6 -1.19 13.99 3.10
CA GLU A 6 0.12 13.86 3.75
C GLU A 6 1.20 13.44 2.75
N ILE A 7 0.83 12.63 1.75
CA ILE A 7 1.72 12.20 0.68
C ILE A 7 1.43 13.02 -0.58
N LYS A 8 2.15 14.13 -0.74
CA LYS A 8 2.07 14.99 -1.93
C LYS A 8 2.36 14.20 -3.21
N ASN A 9 1.79 14.63 -4.34
CA ASN A 9 2.02 14.05 -5.68
C ASN A 9 1.84 12.52 -5.70
N CYS A 10 0.80 12.00 -5.04
CA CYS A 10 0.49 10.58 -5.03
C CYS A 10 -0.92 10.37 -5.55
N ILE A 11 -1.08 9.46 -6.52
CA ILE A 11 -2.39 9.06 -7.02
C ILE A 11 -2.76 7.74 -6.35
N TRP A 12 -3.88 7.72 -5.63
CA TRP A 12 -4.31 6.58 -4.83
C TRP A 12 -5.45 5.79 -5.48
N TYR A 13 -5.33 4.47 -5.40
CA TYR A 13 -6.31 3.48 -5.84
C TYR A 13 -6.62 2.54 -4.69
N LYS A 14 -7.90 2.40 -4.33
CA LYS A 14 -8.37 1.34 -3.45
C LYS A 14 -8.51 0.04 -4.24
N ILE A 15 -8.00 -1.05 -3.67
CA ILE A 15 -8.06 -2.38 -4.25
C ILE A 15 -8.82 -3.28 -3.28
N ASP A 16 -9.98 -3.77 -3.74
CA ASP A 16 -10.79 -4.72 -2.98
C ASP A 16 -10.07 -6.08 -2.89
N ALA A 17 -10.07 -6.65 -1.69
CA ALA A 17 -9.41 -7.92 -1.36
C ALA A 17 -10.20 -8.60 -0.25
N LYS A 18 -11.43 -9.02 -0.58
CA LYS A 18 -12.35 -9.64 0.39
C LYS A 18 -12.00 -11.09 0.64
N ASN A 19 -11.42 -11.75 -0.37
CA ASN A 19 -10.90 -13.11 -0.30
C ASN A 19 -9.53 -13.20 -1.02
N GLU A 20 -8.81 -14.31 -0.85
CA GLU A 20 -7.51 -14.50 -1.50
C GLU A 20 -7.63 -14.60 -3.03
N ASP A 21 -8.77 -15.05 -3.54
CA ASP A 21 -8.99 -15.22 -4.98
C ASP A 21 -9.16 -13.87 -5.70
N ASP A 22 -9.71 -12.86 -5.02
CA ASP A 22 -9.74 -11.47 -5.49
C ASP A 22 -8.31 -10.95 -5.76
N MET A 23 -7.35 -11.36 -4.92
CA MET A 23 -5.94 -11.02 -5.08
C MET A 23 -5.23 -11.90 -6.09
N ARG A 24 -5.79 -13.04 -6.47
CA ARG A 24 -5.24 -13.98 -7.47
C ARG A 24 -5.83 -13.79 -8.87
N ASN A 25 -6.68 -12.78 -9.09
CA ASN A 25 -7.29 -12.58 -10.39
C ASN A 25 -6.24 -12.20 -11.45
N THR A 26 -5.90 -13.17 -12.31
CA THR A 26 -4.81 -13.14 -13.30
C THR A 26 -5.22 -12.63 -14.68
N CYS A 27 -6.43 -12.06 -14.84
CA CYS A 27 -6.88 -11.53 -16.14
C CYS A 27 -5.91 -10.53 -16.78
N ASN A 28 -5.01 -9.93 -15.99
CA ASN A 28 -3.82 -9.23 -16.48
C ASN A 28 -2.59 -9.67 -15.67
N TYR A 29 -1.79 -10.58 -16.24
CA TYR A 29 -0.64 -11.21 -15.58
C TYR A 29 0.42 -10.21 -15.10
N ASP A 30 0.69 -9.16 -15.88
CA ASP A 30 1.67 -8.13 -15.51
C ASP A 30 1.18 -7.29 -14.33
N LYS A 31 -0.11 -6.91 -14.33
CA LYS A 31 -0.73 -6.25 -13.17
C LYS A 31 -0.74 -7.16 -11.95
N PHE A 32 -1.05 -8.45 -12.12
CA PHE A 32 -1.01 -9.44 -11.05
C PHE A 32 0.38 -9.54 -10.41
N MET A 33 1.41 -9.71 -11.22
CA MET A 33 2.80 -9.84 -10.78
C MET A 33 3.31 -8.62 -10.02
N VAL A 34 2.99 -7.42 -10.49
CA VAL A 34 3.51 -6.20 -9.88
C VAL A 34 2.64 -5.74 -8.70
N LEU A 35 1.31 -5.81 -8.79
CA LEU A 35 0.40 -5.16 -7.84
C LEU A 35 -0.15 -6.07 -6.74
N TYR A 36 -0.30 -7.37 -7.03
CA TYR A 36 -1.02 -8.29 -6.16
C TYR A 36 -0.11 -9.32 -5.51
N ASN A 37 0.83 -9.89 -6.28
CA ASN A 37 1.75 -10.91 -5.77
C ASN A 37 2.56 -10.47 -4.52
N PRO A 38 3.12 -9.24 -4.47
CA PRO A 38 3.80 -8.77 -3.25
C PRO A 38 2.87 -8.67 -2.04
N MET A 39 1.56 -8.50 -2.27
CA MET A 39 0.59 -8.23 -1.22
C MET A 39 0.00 -9.50 -0.59
N LEU A 40 0.11 -10.66 -1.26
CA LEU A 40 -0.46 -11.94 -0.78
C LEU A 40 0.06 -12.32 0.61
N GLY A 41 1.36 -12.12 0.88
CA GLY A 41 1.96 -12.38 2.20
C GLY A 41 1.40 -11.52 3.34
N TYR A 42 0.69 -10.43 3.01
CA TYR A 42 0.07 -9.52 3.97
C TYR A 42 -1.45 -9.68 4.06
N TYR A 43 -2.03 -10.66 3.36
CA TYR A 43 -3.46 -10.93 3.41
C TYR A 43 -4.05 -11.05 4.83
N PRO A 44 -3.36 -11.64 5.83
CA PRO A 44 -3.86 -11.66 7.21
C PRO A 44 -4.18 -10.28 7.81
N TYR A 45 -3.47 -9.23 7.38
CA TYR A 45 -3.71 -7.84 7.80
C TYR A 45 -4.80 -7.19 6.92
N ILE A 46 -4.79 -7.47 5.62
CA ILE A 46 -5.74 -6.90 4.64
C ILE A 46 -7.17 -7.39 4.90
N LYS A 47 -7.35 -8.70 5.15
CA LYS A 47 -8.68 -9.33 5.27
C LYS A 47 -9.55 -8.74 6.38
N LYS A 48 -8.95 -8.13 7.40
CA LYS A 48 -9.65 -7.46 8.51
C LYS A 48 -10.51 -6.29 8.01
N HIS A 49 -10.06 -5.62 6.94
CA HIS A 49 -10.71 -4.46 6.36
C HIS A 49 -11.16 -4.68 4.91
N GLY A 50 -10.84 -5.84 4.32
CA GLY A 50 -11.29 -6.28 2.99
C GLY A 50 -10.73 -5.50 1.81
N HIS A 51 -9.70 -4.68 2.02
CA HIS A 51 -9.06 -3.89 0.97
C HIS A 51 -7.64 -3.46 1.38
N TYR A 52 -6.86 -3.05 0.39
CA TYR A 52 -5.62 -2.30 0.58
C TYR A 52 -5.61 -1.12 -0.40
N ILE A 53 -4.62 -0.24 -0.30
CA ILE A 53 -4.43 0.87 -1.23
C ILE A 53 -3.11 0.76 -1.97
N LEU A 54 -3.11 1.27 -3.19
CA LEU A 54 -1.94 1.41 -4.04
C LEU A 54 -1.79 2.88 -4.43
N GLY A 55 -0.60 3.43 -4.21
CA GLY A 55 -0.22 4.79 -4.54
C GLY A 55 0.82 4.82 -5.64
N TYR A 56 0.60 5.68 -6.65
CA TYR A 56 1.61 6.06 -7.62
C TYR A 56 2.23 7.37 -7.19
N LYS A 57 3.42 7.29 -6.60
CA LYS A 57 4.16 8.46 -6.14
C LYS A 57 4.93 9.05 -7.32
N CYS A 58 4.57 10.27 -7.69
CA CYS A 58 5.18 11.00 -8.79
C CYS A 58 6.21 12.04 -8.32
N ASP A 59 7.15 12.34 -9.21
CA ASP A 59 7.98 13.54 -9.12
C ASP A 59 7.19 14.82 -9.47
N ILE A 60 7.86 15.97 -9.45
CA ILE A 60 7.25 17.27 -9.77
C ILE A 60 6.83 17.41 -11.24
N SER A 61 7.39 16.59 -12.12
CA SER A 61 7.10 16.56 -13.55
C SER A 61 5.99 15.57 -13.89
N GLY A 62 5.44 14.86 -12.89
CA GLY A 62 4.38 13.87 -13.06
C GLY A 62 4.87 12.46 -13.36
N ASN A 63 6.18 12.20 -13.42
CA ASN A 63 6.70 10.86 -13.71
C ASN A 63 6.62 9.96 -12.46
N MET A 64 6.20 8.71 -12.66
CA MET A 64 6.12 7.73 -11.58
C MET A 64 7.50 7.38 -11.04
N LYS A 65 7.72 7.71 -9.77
CA LYS A 65 8.97 7.47 -9.04
C LYS A 65 8.91 6.18 -8.24
N TYR A 66 7.84 5.98 -7.46
CA TYR A 66 7.69 4.81 -6.58
C TYR A 66 6.26 4.29 -6.59
N LEU A 67 6.12 3.00 -6.28
CA LEU A 67 4.84 2.45 -5.82
C LEU A 67 4.75 2.64 -4.30
N VAL A 68 3.54 2.80 -3.79
CA VAL A 68 3.26 2.86 -2.36
C VAL A 68 2.15 1.88 -2.06
N TYR A 69 2.41 0.90 -1.22
CA TYR A 69 1.38 -0.02 -0.73
C TYR A 69 0.89 0.47 0.62
N GLY A 70 -0.42 0.48 0.83
CA GLY A 70 -1.01 0.83 2.12
C GLY A 70 -1.95 -0.26 2.63
N ILE A 71 -1.76 -0.67 3.88
CA ILE A 71 -2.65 -1.62 4.58
C ILE A 71 -3.41 -0.86 5.65
N PRO A 72 -4.76 -0.94 5.65
CA PRO A 72 -5.57 -0.26 6.65
C PRO A 72 -5.30 -0.80 8.05
N GLY A 73 -5.28 0.10 9.04
CA GLY A 73 -5.10 -0.26 10.45
C GLY A 73 -4.89 0.96 11.35
N ASP A 74 -5.05 0.75 12.65
CA ASP A 74 -4.79 1.79 13.65
C ASP A 74 -3.31 2.12 13.75
N LYS A 75 -2.99 3.29 14.31
CA LYS A 75 -1.61 3.74 14.58
C LYS A 75 -1.01 3.02 15.79
N THR A 76 -1.03 1.69 15.78
CA THR A 76 -0.52 0.81 16.83
C THR A 76 0.48 -0.20 16.26
N LYS A 77 1.33 -0.77 17.12
CA LYS A 77 2.38 -1.71 16.69
C LYS A 77 1.81 -3.07 16.29
N GLU A 78 0.63 -3.39 16.81
CA GLU A 78 -0.10 -4.63 16.61
C GLU A 78 -0.73 -4.66 15.21
N GLU A 79 -1.22 -3.52 14.75
CA GLU A 79 -1.79 -3.34 13.41
C GLU A 79 -0.71 -3.09 12.35
N GLN A 80 0.52 -2.75 12.77
CA GLN A 80 1.65 -2.57 11.86
C GLN A 80 2.10 -3.94 11.28
N PRO A 81 2.06 -4.14 9.96
CA PRO A 81 2.46 -5.39 9.33
C PRO A 81 3.86 -5.85 9.76
N PHE A 82 3.94 -7.05 10.34
CA PHE A 82 5.18 -7.65 10.88
C PHE A 82 5.99 -6.70 11.79
N LYS A 83 5.31 -5.79 12.50
CA LYS A 83 5.93 -4.78 13.37
C LYS A 83 6.95 -3.89 12.63
N GLY A 84 6.72 -3.65 11.34
CA GLY A 84 7.52 -2.79 10.47
C GLY A 84 8.72 -3.45 9.78
N LYS A 85 9.02 -4.72 10.06
CA LYS A 85 10.13 -5.45 9.43
C LYS A 85 10.00 -5.59 7.91
N SER A 86 8.78 -5.45 7.40
CA SER A 86 8.41 -5.52 5.99
C SER A 86 8.37 -4.17 5.29
N GLY A 87 8.84 -3.08 5.91
CA GLY A 87 8.84 -1.75 5.29
C GLY A 87 7.57 -0.93 5.45
N PHE A 88 6.52 -1.50 6.07
CA PHE A 88 5.31 -0.78 6.47
C PHE A 88 5.60 0.10 7.71
N VAL A 89 6.30 1.21 7.53
CA VAL A 89 6.87 2.03 8.63
C VAL A 89 6.32 3.46 8.70
N THR A 90 5.55 3.89 7.71
CA THR A 90 4.86 5.18 7.72
C THR A 90 3.38 4.96 7.96
N TRP A 91 2.75 5.75 8.83
CA TRP A 91 1.31 5.71 9.03
C TRP A 91 0.71 7.04 8.61
N ILE A 92 -0.38 7.00 7.84
CA ILE A 92 -1.15 8.17 7.41
C ILE A 92 -2.59 8.04 7.88
N GLU A 93 -3.25 9.16 8.12
CA GLU A 93 -4.67 9.22 8.43
C GLU A 93 -5.49 9.18 7.13
N ASN A 94 -6.61 8.43 7.14
CA ASN A 94 -7.60 8.51 6.07
C ASN A 94 -8.53 9.68 6.35
N LYS A 95 -8.81 10.51 5.33
CA LYS A 95 -9.74 11.64 5.47
C LYS A 95 -11.19 11.24 5.76
N GLU A 96 -11.61 10.05 5.32
CA GLU A 96 -13.02 9.67 5.37
C GLU A 96 -13.42 9.00 6.69
N ASN A 97 -12.48 8.31 7.35
CA ASN A 97 -12.75 7.45 8.50
C ASN A 97 -11.65 7.60 9.57
N ASN A 98 -11.94 7.27 10.83
CA ASN A 98 -10.94 7.23 11.92
C ASN A 98 -9.84 6.16 11.77
N LEU A 99 -9.80 5.44 10.64
CA LEU A 99 -8.79 4.43 10.32
C LEU A 99 -7.69 5.07 9.48
N GLY A 100 -6.45 4.60 9.61
CA GLY A 100 -5.35 5.02 8.76
C GLY A 100 -4.81 3.90 7.89
N TYR A 101 -3.69 4.18 7.24
CA TYR A 101 -2.94 3.19 6.47
C TYR A 101 -1.48 3.16 6.89
N TRP A 102 -0.98 1.95 7.14
CA TRP A 102 0.45 1.68 7.19
C TRP A 102 0.98 1.57 5.76
N LEU A 103 2.02 2.34 5.42
CA LEU A 103 2.56 2.47 4.09
C LEU A 103 3.95 1.83 3.95
N MET A 104 4.16 1.15 2.83
CA MET A 104 5.44 0.66 2.34
C MET A 104 5.74 1.32 1.00
N PHE A 105 6.87 2.02 0.92
CA PHE A 105 7.36 2.61 -0.33
C PHE A 105 8.23 1.58 -1.06
N TYR A 106 7.98 1.40 -2.35
CA TYR A 106 8.64 0.39 -3.16
C TYR A 106 9.16 1.01 -4.46
N ASP A 107 10.47 0.88 -4.66
CA ASP A 107 11.12 1.22 -5.90
C ASP A 107 11.04 0.04 -6.86
N TYR A 108 10.11 0.12 -7.81
CA TYR A 108 9.88 -0.91 -8.82
C TYR A 108 11.03 -1.03 -9.83
N LYS A 109 11.92 -0.03 -9.94
CA LYS A 109 13.07 -0.06 -10.85
C LYS A 109 14.23 -0.85 -10.25
N THR A 110 14.43 -0.71 -8.94
CA THR A 110 15.51 -1.39 -8.22
C THR A 110 15.04 -2.61 -7.43
N ASN A 111 13.73 -2.88 -7.42
CA ASN A 111 13.09 -3.95 -6.65
C ASN A 111 13.40 -3.86 -5.14
N ASN A 112 13.41 -2.64 -4.61
CA ASN A 112 13.77 -2.37 -3.22
C ASN A 112 12.65 -1.70 -2.44
N ILE A 113 12.55 -2.09 -1.16
CA ILE A 113 11.75 -1.38 -0.17
C ILE A 113 12.52 -0.14 0.26
N LEU A 114 11.87 1.02 0.18
CA LEU A 114 12.42 2.28 0.65
C LEU A 114 11.96 2.54 2.07
N ILE A 115 12.92 2.71 2.96
CA ILE A 115 12.67 3.14 4.34
C ILE A 115 12.91 4.65 4.38
N PRO A 116 11.87 5.48 4.56
CA PRO A 116 12.07 6.90 4.75
C PRO A 116 12.94 7.14 5.98
N VAL A 117 14.12 7.73 5.78
CA VAL A 117 14.93 8.26 6.88
C VAL A 117 14.29 9.57 7.35
N LYS A 118 14.06 9.66 8.66
CA LYS A 118 13.60 10.88 9.33
C LYS A 118 14.67 11.97 9.29
#